data_AF-A0A9W7CD36-F1
#
_entry.id   AF-A0A9W7CD36-F1
#
_cell.length_a   1.000
_cell.length_b   1.000
_cell.length_c   1.000
_cell.angle_alpha   90.00
_cell.angle_beta   90.00
_cell.angle_gamma   90.00
#
_symmetry.space_group_name_H-M   'P 1'
#
loop_
_entity.id
_entity.type
_entity.pdbx_description
1 polymer ?
#
loop_
_entity_poly.entity_id
_entity_poly.type
_entity_poly.pdbx_seq_one_letter_code
_entity_poly.pdbx_strand_id
1 'polypeptide(L)'
;AKVAWHPDAPSCRNEHPGPCKNFKTLDENERYFALDMRGNGGGIAKCAPDNVMIGCLSCAKKELRDGIDIAVPPPTFLHEEYPDSVTEVEDRCLTAERLAYFRGQGRTKIRKQVAQAVLNETDIVVDLTKGYNNQELNAFQELANSKFGLIIRGDNMFTYRFSEVCAMGVVP
;
A
#
# COMPACT_ATOMS: atom_id res chain seq x y z
N ALA A 1 5.32 9.69 13.26
CA ALA A 1 6.00 9.83 11.96
C ALA A 1 5.03 10.53 11.02
N LYS A 2 5.49 11.50 10.21
CA LYS A 2 4.65 12.00 9.11
C LYS A 2 4.72 10.94 8.01
N VAL A 3 3.56 10.47 7.53
CA VAL A 3 3.52 9.67 6.31
C VAL A 3 3.69 10.68 5.18
N ALA A 4 4.92 10.88 4.73
CA ALA A 4 5.14 11.52 3.45
C ALA A 4 4.86 10.45 2.39
N TRP A 5 3.63 10.44 1.90
CA TRP A 5 3.36 9.83 0.61
C TRP A 5 4.07 10.73 -0.40
N HIS A 6 5.33 10.39 -0.73
CA HIS A 6 6.00 11.07 -1.82
C HIS A 6 5.35 10.51 -3.08
N PRO A 7 4.63 11.33 -3.86
CA PRO A 7 3.92 10.84 -5.03
C PRO A 7 4.90 10.08 -5.95
N ASP A 8 6.20 10.41 -5.96
CA ASP A 8 7.22 9.73 -6.80
C ASP A 8 7.59 8.28 -6.41
N ALA A 9 6.84 7.63 -5.51
CA ALA A 9 6.70 6.17 -5.57
C ALA A 9 5.82 5.84 -6.79
N PRO A 10 6.42 5.28 -7.84
CA PRO A 10 6.36 5.88 -9.18
C PRO A 10 5.10 6.72 -9.45
N SER A 11 5.13 8.04 -9.18
CA SER A 11 4.23 8.99 -9.86
C SER A 11 4.92 9.67 -11.02
N CYS A 12 4.20 9.78 -12.13
CA CYS A 12 4.04 11.00 -12.91
C CYS A 12 5.25 11.91 -13.03
N ARG A 13 6.27 11.48 -13.80
CA ARG A 13 6.95 12.28 -14.85
C ARG A 13 8.16 11.52 -15.36
N ASN A 14 8.11 11.16 -16.63
CA ASN A 14 9.29 10.84 -17.43
C ASN A 14 10.13 12.11 -17.58
N GLU A 15 10.99 12.41 -16.60
CA GLU A 15 12.20 13.26 -16.71
C GLU A 15 12.68 13.74 -15.32
N HIS A 16 12.96 12.87 -14.35
CA HIS A 16 13.53 13.35 -13.08
C HIS A 16 14.66 12.49 -12.52
N PRO A 17 15.62 13.16 -11.88
CA PRO A 17 16.94 12.63 -11.71
C PRO A 17 16.90 11.58 -10.59
N GLY A 18 17.61 10.46 -10.75
CA GLY A 18 17.34 9.19 -10.04
C GLY A 18 16.80 9.26 -8.59
N PRO A 19 16.01 8.26 -8.17
CA PRO A 19 15.03 8.31 -7.07
C PRO A 19 15.55 8.80 -5.71
N CYS A 20 16.86 8.74 -5.49
CA CYS A 20 17.56 9.24 -4.31
C CYS A 20 17.64 10.76 -4.21
N LYS A 21 17.49 11.50 -5.31
CA LYS A 21 17.64 12.97 -5.31
C LYS A 21 16.50 13.68 -4.57
N ASN A 22 15.34 13.05 -4.45
CA ASN A 22 14.18 13.61 -3.77
C ASN A 22 14.31 13.59 -2.24
N PHE A 23 15.24 12.79 -1.69
CA PHE A 23 15.49 12.82 -0.24
C PHE A 23 16.25 14.07 0.21
N LYS A 24 16.93 14.78 -0.70
CA LYS A 24 17.73 15.96 -0.36
C LYS A 24 16.91 17.17 0.09
N THR A 25 15.60 17.16 -0.17
CA THR A 25 14.69 18.25 0.17
C THR A 25 13.88 17.99 1.43
N LEU A 26 14.08 16.83 2.08
CA LEU A 26 13.37 16.47 3.31
C LEU A 26 14.04 17.11 4.53
N ASP A 27 13.24 17.50 5.52
CA ASP A 27 13.75 18.06 6.77
C ASP A 27 14.40 16.95 7.60
N GLU A 28 15.69 17.11 7.92
CA GLU A 28 16.48 16.14 8.68
C GLU A 28 15.95 15.92 10.11
N ASN A 29 15.20 16.87 10.66
CA ASN A 29 14.60 16.78 11.99
C ASN A 29 13.29 15.99 12.02
N GLU A 30 12.72 15.68 10.85
CA GLU A 30 11.48 14.93 10.73
C GLU A 30 11.73 13.46 10.37
N ARG A 31 10.84 12.59 10.84
CA ARG A 31 10.84 11.16 10.52
C ARG A 31 9.83 10.86 9.43
N TYR A 32 10.32 10.29 8.34
CA TYR A 32 9.54 9.92 7.17
C TYR A 32 9.49 8.41 6.97
N PHE A 33 8.47 7.97 6.25
CA PHE A 33 8.33 6.60 5.79
C PHE A 33 8.06 6.63 4.28
N ALA A 34 8.82 5.85 3.51
CA ALA A 34 8.64 5.72 2.07
C ALA A 34 8.54 4.25 1.67
N LEU A 35 7.79 3.97 0.61
CA LEU A 35 7.59 2.63 0.08
C LEU A 35 8.44 2.39 -1.16
N ASP A 36 9.16 1.28 -1.16
CA ASP A 36 9.85 0.79 -2.35
C ASP A 36 9.13 -0.43 -2.92
N MET A 37 8.65 -0.30 -4.14
CA MET A 37 7.94 -1.36 -4.86
C MET A 37 8.84 -2.09 -5.86
N ARG A 38 10.07 -1.60 -6.12
CA ARG A 38 10.96 -2.17 -7.13
C ARG A 38 11.66 -3.44 -6.62
N GLY A 39 11.43 -4.56 -7.30
CA GLY A 39 12.13 -5.81 -7.02
C GLY A 39 13.54 -5.83 -7.61
N ASN A 40 14.50 -6.35 -6.83
CA ASN A 40 15.90 -6.65 -7.14
C ASN A 40 16.65 -5.61 -8.01
N GLY A 41 17.55 -4.83 -7.41
CA GLY A 41 18.43 -3.96 -8.22
C GLY A 41 19.02 -2.72 -7.55
N GLY A 42 18.83 -2.54 -6.25
CA GLY A 42 19.28 -1.32 -5.57
C GLY A 42 18.17 -0.30 -5.40
N GLY A 43 17.16 -0.71 -4.65
CA GLY A 43 16.08 0.15 -4.18
C GLY A 43 16.52 1.41 -3.45
N ILE A 44 15.56 2.28 -3.18
CA ILE A 44 15.76 3.60 -2.54
C ILE A 44 16.35 3.49 -1.14
N ALA A 45 16.28 2.31 -0.51
CA ALA A 45 16.92 2.00 0.77
C ALA A 45 18.43 2.28 0.79
N LYS A 46 19.14 2.08 -0.33
CA LYS A 46 20.61 2.28 -0.38
C LYS A 46 21.05 3.74 -0.28
N CYS A 47 20.14 4.66 -0.54
CA CYS A 47 20.45 6.09 -0.64
C CYS A 47 19.51 6.97 0.19
N ALA A 48 18.54 6.37 0.88
CA ALA A 48 17.71 7.06 1.84
C ALA A 48 18.58 7.50 3.03
N PRO A 49 18.37 8.71 3.57
CA PRO A 49 19.00 9.13 4.82
C PRO A 49 18.37 8.42 6.03
N ASP A 50 19.05 8.44 7.18
CA ASP A 50 18.63 7.68 8.38
C ASP A 50 17.32 8.17 9.01
N ASN A 51 16.89 9.39 8.69
CA ASN A 51 15.60 9.93 9.12
C ASN A 51 14.42 9.45 8.26
N VAL A 52 14.69 8.71 7.17
CA VAL A 52 13.68 8.11 6.29
C VAL A 52 13.72 6.59 6.44
N MET A 53 12.62 5.98 6.90
CA MET A 53 12.45 4.53 6.94
C MET A 53 11.87 4.03 5.60
N ILE A 54 12.46 2.98 5.03
CA ILE A 54 11.95 2.35 3.81
C ILE A 54 11.18 1.08 4.14
N GLY A 55 9.93 1.01 3.71
CA GLY A 55 9.16 -0.22 3.62
C GLY A 55 9.30 -0.81 2.23
N CYS A 56 10.02 -1.91 2.06
CA CYS A 56 10.21 -2.52 0.75
C CYS A 56 9.38 -3.79 0.56
N LEU A 57 8.56 -3.81 -0.49
CA LEU A 57 7.65 -4.93 -0.80
C LEU A 57 8.35 -6.16 -1.40
N SER A 58 9.53 -5.97 -2.01
CA SER A 58 10.18 -6.98 -2.84
C SER A 58 11.71 -7.05 -2.68
N CYS A 59 12.27 -6.33 -1.70
CA CYS A 59 13.70 -6.35 -1.42
C CYS A 59 14.11 -7.60 -0.63
N ALA A 60 15.26 -8.15 -0.97
CA ALA A 60 15.91 -9.11 -0.08
C ALA A 60 16.38 -8.41 1.21
N LYS A 61 16.40 -9.10 2.35
CA LYS A 61 16.85 -8.53 3.64
C LYS A 61 18.22 -7.83 3.54
N LYS A 62 19.13 -8.36 2.73
CA LYS A 62 20.47 -7.80 2.49
C LYS A 62 20.47 -6.44 1.78
N GLU A 63 19.35 -6.03 1.19
CA GLU A 63 19.19 -4.74 0.49
C GLU A 63 18.61 -3.66 1.41
N LEU A 64 18.19 -4.02 2.62
CA LEU A 64 17.61 -3.14 3.63
C LEU A 64 18.67 -2.72 4.66
N ARG A 65 18.61 -1.47 5.13
CA ARG A 65 19.44 -1.00 6.23
C ARG A 65 18.95 -1.61 7.54
N ASP A 66 19.82 -2.36 8.20
CA ASP A 66 19.46 -3.11 9.42
C ASP A 66 19.01 -2.16 10.54
N GLY A 67 17.93 -2.53 11.22
CA GLY A 67 17.33 -1.72 12.29
C GLY A 67 16.66 -0.41 11.86
N ILE A 68 16.72 -0.04 10.57
CA ILE A 68 16.10 1.17 10.03
C ILE A 68 14.94 0.81 9.09
N ASP A 69 15.20 -0.03 8.08
CA ASP A 69 14.23 -0.37 7.05
C ASP A 69 13.46 -1.66 7.38
N ILE A 70 12.27 -1.81 6.79
CA ILE A 70 11.41 -2.97 7.00
C ILE A 70 11.07 -3.66 5.67
N ALA A 71 11.20 -4.98 5.67
CA ALA A 71 10.62 -5.79 4.60
C ALA A 71 9.11 -5.80 4.79
N VAL A 72 8.40 -5.19 3.84
CA VAL A 72 6.96 -5.31 3.72
C VAL A 72 6.70 -6.63 2.99
N PRO A 73 5.81 -7.50 3.51
CA PRO A 73 5.50 -8.73 2.80
C PRO A 73 4.94 -8.43 1.40
N PRO A 74 5.25 -9.27 0.40
CA PRO A 74 4.67 -9.11 -0.92
C PRO A 74 3.14 -9.20 -0.82
N PRO A 75 2.40 -8.53 -1.73
CA PRO A 75 0.96 -8.70 -1.78
C PRO A 75 0.62 -10.14 -2.14
N THR A 76 -0.55 -10.62 -1.71
CA THR A 76 -0.91 -12.05 -1.85
C THR A 76 -1.41 -12.43 -3.25
N PHE A 77 -1.58 -11.46 -4.15
CA PHE A 77 -2.18 -11.63 -5.47
C PHE A 77 -1.15 -11.63 -6.60
N LEU A 78 -1.58 -12.10 -7.78
CA LEU A 78 -0.76 -12.14 -8.99
C LEU A 78 -0.53 -10.73 -9.55
N HIS A 79 0.64 -10.52 -10.16
CA HIS A 79 1.07 -9.22 -10.66
C HIS A 79 0.20 -8.67 -11.80
N GLU A 80 -0.44 -9.55 -12.58
CA GLU A 80 -1.22 -9.21 -13.78
C GLU A 80 -2.45 -8.33 -13.51
N GLU A 81 -2.89 -8.23 -12.26
CA GLU A 81 -4.03 -7.39 -11.85
C GLU A 81 -3.60 -6.01 -11.34
N TYR A 82 -2.29 -5.78 -11.18
CA TYR A 82 -1.76 -4.51 -10.72
C TYR A 82 -1.79 -3.50 -11.86
N PRO A 83 -1.97 -2.21 -11.56
CA PRO A 83 -1.91 -1.18 -12.59
C PRO A 83 -0.51 -1.17 -13.23
N ASP A 84 -0.48 -1.14 -14.56
CA ASP A 84 0.75 -1.19 -15.35
C ASP A 84 1.30 0.21 -15.66
N SER A 85 0.53 1.26 -15.33
CA SER A 85 0.90 2.64 -15.60
C SER A 85 0.36 3.61 -14.55
N VAL A 86 1.00 4.77 -14.42
CA VAL A 86 0.52 5.81 -13.50
C VAL A 86 -0.81 6.41 -13.94
N THR A 87 -1.02 6.52 -15.25
CA THR A 87 -2.30 6.97 -15.81
C THR A 87 -3.45 6.06 -15.37
N GLU A 88 -3.21 4.75 -15.31
CA GLU A 88 -4.20 3.78 -14.83
C GLU A 88 -4.49 3.95 -13.33
N VAL A 89 -3.46 4.22 -12.51
CA VAL A 89 -3.63 4.54 -11.09
C VAL A 89 -4.49 5.80 -10.89
N GLU A 90 -4.19 6.86 -11.63
CA GLU A 90 -4.95 8.12 -11.58
C GLU A 90 -6.40 7.92 -12.04
N ASP A 91 -6.59 7.18 -13.13
CA ASP A 91 -7.92 6.88 -13.66
C ASP A 91 -8.76 6.09 -12.65
N ARG A 92 -8.19 5.04 -12.03
CA ARG A 92 -8.85 4.29 -10.95
C ARG A 92 -9.24 5.19 -9.78
N CYS A 93 -8.38 6.14 -9.39
CA CYS A 93 -8.68 7.08 -8.31
C CYS A 93 -9.83 8.04 -8.66
N LEU A 94 -9.91 8.50 -9.91
CA LEU A 94 -10.92 9.46 -10.36
C LEU A 94 -12.26 8.81 -10.71
N THR A 95 -12.24 7.56 -11.16
CA THR A 95 -13.41 6.84 -11.68
C THR A 95 -13.96 5.76 -10.73
N ALA A 96 -13.31 5.52 -9.59
CA ALA A 96 -13.74 4.53 -8.60
C ALA A 96 -15.24 4.64 -8.25
N GLU A 97 -15.93 3.51 -8.34
CA GLU A 97 -17.36 3.39 -8.03
C GLU A 97 -17.65 3.47 -6.53
N ARG A 98 -16.67 3.09 -5.70
CA ARG A 98 -16.80 3.03 -4.25
C ARG A 98 -15.86 4.01 -3.57
N LEU A 99 -16.31 4.55 -2.45
CA LEU A 99 -15.47 5.39 -1.61
C LEU A 99 -14.37 4.54 -0.97
N ALA A 100 -14.71 3.44 -0.31
CA ALA A 100 -13.73 2.64 0.39
C ALA A 100 -14.05 1.14 0.41
N TYR A 101 -13.01 0.31 0.40
CA TYR A 101 -13.14 -1.15 0.46
C TYR A 101 -12.19 -1.79 1.48
N PHE A 102 -12.72 -2.74 2.24
CA PHE A 102 -11.97 -3.70 3.03
C PHE A 102 -12.50 -5.10 2.75
N ARG A 103 -11.61 -6.07 2.58
CA ARG A 103 -11.95 -7.47 2.81
C ARG A 103 -10.99 -8.10 3.78
N GLY A 104 -11.48 -8.88 4.72
CA GLY A 104 -10.63 -9.71 5.55
C GLY A 104 -11.40 -10.41 6.65
N GLN A 105 -10.80 -11.44 7.24
CA GLN A 105 -11.50 -12.22 8.24
C GLN A 105 -11.93 -11.36 9.43
N GLY A 106 -13.21 -11.46 9.82
CA GLY A 106 -13.79 -10.81 11.00
C GLY A 106 -13.38 -11.46 12.32
N ARG A 107 -12.11 -11.84 12.51
CA ARG A 107 -11.61 -12.44 13.76
C ARG A 107 -11.48 -11.41 14.88
N THR A 108 -11.00 -10.22 14.56
CA THR A 108 -10.73 -9.18 15.55
C THR A 108 -11.97 -8.35 15.89
N LYS A 109 -12.05 -7.87 17.14
CA LYS A 109 -13.10 -6.96 17.60
C LYS A 109 -13.13 -5.68 16.77
N ILE A 110 -11.96 -5.12 16.46
CA ILE A 110 -11.84 -3.87 15.69
C ILE A 110 -12.46 -3.99 14.29
N ARG A 111 -12.22 -5.09 13.58
CA ARG A 111 -12.81 -5.32 12.24
C ARG A 111 -14.33 -5.39 12.29
N LYS A 112 -14.88 -6.08 13.29
CA LYS A 112 -16.33 -6.14 13.50
C LYS A 112 -16.92 -4.78 13.84
N GLN A 113 -16.22 -3.98 14.66
CA GLN A 113 -16.65 -2.62 15.01
C GLN A 113 -16.67 -1.71 13.79
N VAL A 114 -15.64 -1.74 12.95
CA VAL A 114 -15.59 -0.95 11.72
C VAL A 114 -16.72 -1.38 10.76
N ALA A 115 -16.91 -2.68 10.54
CA ALA A 115 -18.02 -3.18 9.71
C ALA A 115 -19.39 -2.71 10.23
N GLN A 116 -19.59 -2.71 11.55
CA GLN A 116 -20.83 -2.24 12.15
C GLN A 116 -21.01 -0.73 12.01
N ALA A 117 -19.92 0.05 12.09
CA ALA A 117 -19.97 1.51 11.98
C ALA A 117 -20.37 1.99 10.58
N VAL A 118 -20.09 1.19 9.55
CA VAL A 118 -20.37 1.53 8.14
C VAL A 118 -21.52 0.70 7.56
N LEU A 119 -22.28 -0.02 8.38
CA LEU A 119 -23.31 -0.97 7.92
C LEU A 119 -24.40 -0.32 7.05
N ASN A 120 -24.66 0.97 7.25
CA ASN A 120 -25.66 1.74 6.49
C ASN A 120 -25.04 2.58 5.37
N GLU A 121 -23.72 2.56 5.21
CA GLU A 121 -23.02 3.28 4.16
C GLU A 121 -23.01 2.41 2.89
N THR A 122 -23.51 2.96 1.78
CA THR A 122 -23.56 2.22 0.51
C THR A 122 -22.21 2.20 -0.21
N ASP A 123 -21.39 3.23 0.03
CA ASP A 123 -20.17 3.49 -0.73
C ASP A 123 -18.91 2.96 -0.01
N ILE A 124 -19.09 2.45 1.21
CA ILE A 124 -18.02 1.84 2.02
C ILE A 124 -18.35 0.37 2.26
N VAL A 125 -17.51 -0.51 1.75
CA VAL A 125 -17.70 -1.96 1.87
C VAL A 125 -16.66 -2.53 2.83
N VAL A 126 -17.13 -3.23 3.88
CA VAL A 126 -16.27 -3.98 4.80
C VAL A 126 -16.73 -5.43 4.81
N ASP A 127 -16.12 -6.23 3.93
CA ASP A 127 -16.41 -7.65 3.79
C ASP A 127 -15.61 -8.49 4.82
N LEU A 128 -16.34 -9.10 5.75
CA LEU A 128 -15.78 -9.95 6.80
C LEU A 128 -15.88 -11.47 6.52
N THR A 129 -15.85 -11.89 5.26
CA THR A 129 -15.93 -13.30 4.86
C THR A 129 -14.81 -14.20 5.40
N LYS A 130 -15.14 -15.48 5.61
CA LYS A 130 -14.21 -16.54 6.02
C LYS A 130 -13.71 -17.32 4.80
N GLY A 131 -12.41 -17.27 4.53
CA GLY A 131 -11.72 -18.23 3.66
C GLY A 131 -11.16 -17.65 2.37
N TYR A 132 -10.15 -18.36 1.84
CA TYR A 132 -9.55 -18.14 0.53
C TYR A 132 -10.28 -19.03 -0.49
N ASN A 133 -11.08 -18.47 -1.39
CA ASN A 133 -11.80 -19.19 -2.44
C ASN A 133 -11.78 -18.37 -3.74
N ASN A 134 -12.34 -18.89 -4.86
CA ASN A 134 -12.39 -18.19 -6.15
C ASN A 134 -13.07 -16.79 -6.10
N GLN A 135 -13.72 -16.40 -5.00
CA GLN A 135 -14.22 -15.04 -4.81
C GLN A 135 -13.11 -14.04 -4.47
N GLU A 136 -11.85 -14.46 -4.35
CA GLU A 136 -10.72 -13.61 -4.01
C GLU A 136 -10.23 -12.74 -5.16
N LEU A 137 -10.24 -13.25 -6.40
CA LEU A 137 -9.97 -12.44 -7.59
C LEU A 137 -10.99 -11.28 -7.66
N ASN A 138 -12.26 -11.60 -7.42
CA ASN A 138 -13.33 -10.61 -7.38
C ASN A 138 -13.08 -9.58 -6.26
N ALA A 139 -12.64 -9.97 -5.07
CA ALA A 139 -12.36 -9.00 -4.02
C ALA A 139 -11.16 -8.10 -4.30
N PHE A 140 -10.20 -8.59 -5.08
CA PHE A 140 -9.06 -7.79 -5.50
C PHE A 140 -9.47 -6.76 -6.56
N GLN A 141 -10.36 -7.14 -7.49
CA GLN A 141 -11.00 -6.23 -8.43
C GLN A 141 -11.92 -5.22 -7.74
N GLU A 142 -12.61 -5.64 -6.68
CA GLU A 142 -13.44 -4.75 -5.87
C GLU A 142 -12.60 -3.70 -5.13
N LEU A 143 -11.37 -4.05 -4.74
CA LEU A 143 -10.39 -3.08 -4.22
C LEU A 143 -9.96 -2.10 -5.32
N ALA A 144 -9.70 -2.57 -6.54
CA ALA A 144 -9.35 -1.72 -7.69
C ALA A 144 -10.44 -0.67 -8.00
N ASN A 145 -11.70 -1.02 -7.77
CA ASN A 145 -12.86 -0.15 -7.99
C ASN A 145 -13.17 0.79 -6.81
N SER A 146 -12.27 0.88 -5.83
CA SER A 146 -12.44 1.74 -4.66
C SER A 146 -11.40 2.86 -4.62
N LYS A 147 -11.81 4.04 -4.16
CA LYS A 147 -10.90 5.18 -4.00
C LYS A 147 -9.93 4.96 -2.84
N PHE A 148 -10.44 4.43 -1.73
CA PHE A 148 -9.67 4.14 -0.51
C PHE A 148 -9.65 2.66 -0.17
N GLY A 149 -8.45 2.14 0.12
CA GLY A 149 -8.22 0.78 0.53
C GLY A 149 -8.04 0.74 2.04
N LEU A 150 -9.08 0.33 2.76
CA LEU A 150 -9.04 0.33 4.21
C LEU A 150 -8.03 -0.71 4.72
N ILE A 151 -7.17 -0.31 5.67
CA ILE A 151 -6.18 -1.21 6.27
C ILE A 151 -6.52 -1.43 7.74
N ILE A 152 -7.38 -2.42 8.00
CA ILE A 152 -7.84 -2.73 9.35
C ILE A 152 -6.98 -3.82 9.99
N ARG A 153 -6.33 -3.47 11.09
CA ARG A 153 -5.43 -4.35 11.85
C ARG A 153 -6.07 -5.70 12.19
N GLY A 154 -5.30 -6.77 11.98
CA GLY A 154 -5.63 -8.14 12.38
C GLY A 154 -5.09 -8.49 13.77
N ASP A 155 -4.87 -9.79 14.03
CA ASP A 155 -4.30 -10.26 15.30
C ASP A 155 -2.81 -9.89 15.43
N ASN A 156 -2.11 -9.75 14.30
CA ASN A 156 -0.70 -9.39 14.23
C ASN A 156 -0.50 -7.87 14.09
N MET A 157 0.73 -7.40 14.35
CA MET A 157 1.10 -5.99 14.17
C MET A 157 1.07 -5.54 12.70
N PHE A 158 1.25 -6.47 11.76
CA PHE A 158 1.29 -6.20 10.33
C PHE A 158 0.17 -6.95 9.61
N THR A 159 -0.37 -6.35 8.55
CA THR A 159 -1.35 -7.00 7.66
C THR A 159 -0.91 -6.90 6.21
N TYR A 160 -0.96 -8.02 5.49
CA TYR A 160 -0.74 -8.09 4.04
C TYR A 160 -1.69 -7.18 3.25
N ARG A 161 -2.78 -6.69 3.86
CA ARG A 161 -3.67 -5.69 3.23
C ARG A 161 -2.96 -4.39 2.90
N PHE A 162 -1.98 -3.99 3.71
CA PHE A 162 -1.21 -2.78 3.42
C PHE A 162 -0.48 -2.90 2.08
N SER A 163 0.20 -4.03 1.84
CA SER A 163 0.92 -4.25 0.59
C SER A 163 -0.01 -4.38 -0.62
N GLU A 164 -1.16 -4.99 -0.45
CA GLU A 164 -2.17 -5.13 -1.51
C GLU A 164 -2.80 -3.80 -1.91
N VAL A 165 -3.17 -2.96 -0.95
CA VAL A 165 -3.70 -1.61 -1.24
C VAL A 165 -2.67 -0.78 -1.99
N CYS A 166 -1.41 -0.79 -1.53
CA CYS A 166 -0.34 -0.05 -2.19
C CYS A 166 -0.06 -0.60 -3.61
N ALA A 167 0.00 -1.92 -3.78
CA ALA A 167 0.25 -2.54 -5.08
C ALA A 167 -0.89 -2.31 -6.09
N MET A 168 -2.12 -2.17 -5.61
CA MET A 168 -3.31 -1.91 -6.43
C MET A 168 -3.40 -0.43 -6.88
N GLY A 169 -2.51 0.44 -6.40
CA GLY A 169 -2.57 1.88 -6.69
C GLY A 169 -3.74 2.59 -5.99
N VAL A 170 -4.30 1.98 -4.96
CA VAL A 170 -5.42 2.54 -4.19
C VAL A 170 -4.89 3.31 -3.00
N VAL A 171 -5.59 4.38 -2.59
CA VAL A 171 -5.14 5.23 -1.48
C VAL A 171 -5.34 4.48 -0.14
N PRO A 172 -4.28 4.20 0.64
CA PRO A 172 -4.36 3.49 1.92
C PRO A 172 -4.96 4.32 3.08
#